data_AF-A0A975C426-F1
#
_entry.id   AF-A0A975C426-F1
#
_cell.length_a   1.000
_cell.length_b   1.000
_cell.length_c   1.000
_cell.angle_alpha   90.00
_cell.angle_beta   90.00
_cell.angle_gamma   90.00
#
_symmetry.space_group_name_H-M   'P 1'
#
loop_
_entity.id
_entity.type
_entity.pdbx_description
1 polymer ?
#
loop_
_entity_poly.entity_id
_entity_poly.type
_entity_poly.pdbx_seq_one_letter_code
_entity_poly.pdbx_strand_id
1 'polypeptide(L)'
;MKASTTYRLKLASVGTLAGGSLISALALAIALAAPQIHVPVFDAFGVGAEARADAALESVDPAEALRANRASLNAAPMAAAGWLRIAWLQTRDGSPLNAEGLDALEKSYTVAPFGPDVTVWRLNFLYEHWNELTPKLREEASHETVMGLGWRLDASKISNPSGRLAASLNQVQQTRRYQEAQARARDAAAASGR
;
A
#
# COMPACT_ATOMS: atom_id res chain seq x y z
N MET A 1 34.60 -19.71 -46.99
CA MET A 1 33.96 -18.36 -47.06
C MET A 1 34.41 -17.55 -45.85
N LYS A 2 35.05 -16.38 -46.04
CA LYS A 2 35.45 -15.49 -44.93
C LYS A 2 34.28 -14.56 -44.59
N ALA A 3 33.84 -14.52 -43.32
CA ALA A 3 32.80 -13.58 -42.88
C ALA A 3 33.29 -12.13 -43.05
N SER A 4 32.43 -11.26 -43.59
CA SER A 4 32.78 -9.86 -43.81
C SER A 4 32.94 -9.10 -42.49
N THR A 5 33.82 -8.08 -42.47
CA THR A 5 34.06 -7.21 -41.30
C THR A 5 32.76 -6.62 -40.75
N THR A 6 31.81 -6.28 -41.63
CA THR A 6 30.48 -5.76 -41.28
C THR A 6 29.65 -6.78 -40.50
N TYR A 7 29.73 -8.07 -40.85
CA TYR A 7 29.00 -9.13 -40.12
C TYR A 7 29.54 -9.30 -38.70
N ARG A 8 30.86 -9.26 -38.52
CA ARG A 8 31.51 -9.35 -37.20
C ARG A 8 31.13 -8.17 -36.30
N LEU A 9 31.08 -6.95 -36.86
CA LEU A 9 30.68 -5.75 -36.12
C LEU A 9 29.22 -5.86 -35.65
N LYS A 10 28.29 -6.25 -36.53
CA LYS A 10 26.88 -6.44 -36.18
C LYS A 10 26.69 -7.51 -35.10
N LEU A 11 27.39 -8.63 -35.20
CA LEU A 11 27.31 -9.70 -34.21
C LEU A 11 27.85 -9.26 -32.84
N ALA A 12 28.94 -8.50 -32.80
CA ALA A 12 29.48 -7.93 -31.56
C ALA A 12 28.51 -6.93 -30.91
N SER A 13 27.88 -6.06 -31.71
CA SER A 13 26.87 -5.12 -31.22
C SER A 13 25.65 -5.83 -30.63
N VAL A 14 25.11 -6.84 -31.32
CA VAL A 14 23.98 -7.63 -30.83
C VAL A 14 24.35 -8.39 -29.55
N GLY A 15 25.54 -9.00 -29.50
CA GLY A 15 26.03 -9.70 -28.31
C GLY A 15 26.18 -8.78 -27.10
N THR A 16 26.68 -7.56 -27.30
CA THR A 16 26.84 -6.58 -26.21
C THR A 16 25.49 -6.10 -25.70
N LEU A 17 24.53 -5.83 -26.60
CA LEU A 17 23.18 -5.43 -26.21
C LEU A 17 22.45 -6.56 -25.47
N ALA A 18 22.49 -7.79 -25.99
CA ALA A 18 21.85 -8.94 -25.35
C ALA A 18 22.47 -9.24 -23.98
N GLY A 19 23.80 -9.21 -23.88
CA GLY A 19 24.51 -9.39 -22.61
C GLY A 19 24.19 -8.28 -21.61
N GLY A 20 24.19 -7.02 -22.05
CA GLY A 20 23.85 -5.87 -21.20
C GLY A 20 22.40 -5.94 -20.67
N SER A 21 21.45 -6.31 -21.51
CA SER A 21 20.05 -6.52 -21.11
C SER A 21 19.90 -7.65 -20.11
N LEU A 22 20.59 -8.78 -20.31
CA LEU A 22 20.53 -9.92 -19.39
C LEU A 22 21.11 -9.57 -18.02
N ILE A 23 22.26 -8.89 -17.98
CA ILE A 23 22.87 -8.43 -16.72
C ILE A 23 21.94 -7.44 -16.01
N SER A 24 21.34 -6.50 -16.74
CA SER A 24 20.42 -5.52 -16.17
C SER A 24 19.16 -6.18 -15.60
N ALA A 25 18.58 -7.14 -16.33
CA ALA A 25 17.42 -7.90 -15.86
C ALA A 25 17.75 -8.75 -14.63
N LEU A 26 18.91 -9.41 -14.61
CA LEU A 26 19.37 -10.19 -13.46
C LEU A 26 19.60 -9.30 -12.23
N ALA A 27 20.25 -8.15 -12.42
CA ALA A 27 20.48 -7.19 -11.34
C ALA A 27 19.15 -6.67 -10.76
N LEU A 28 18.16 -6.39 -11.61
CA LEU A 28 16.82 -5.98 -11.18
C LEU A 28 16.10 -7.11 -10.43
N ALA A 29 16.17 -8.34 -10.94
CA ALA A 29 15.57 -9.50 -10.29
C ALA A 29 16.17 -9.75 -8.89
N ILE A 30 17.49 -9.62 -8.76
CA ILE A 30 18.19 -9.72 -7.48
C ILE A 30 17.74 -8.58 -6.54
N ALA A 31 17.69 -7.34 -7.02
CA ALA A 31 17.27 -6.20 -6.20
C ALA A 31 15.82 -6.34 -5.67
N LEU A 32 14.95 -7.00 -6.42
CA LEU A 32 13.56 -7.29 -6.00
C LEU A 32 13.46 -8.50 -5.07
N ALA A 33 14.24 -9.56 -5.31
CA ALA A 33 14.21 -10.79 -4.51
C ALA A 33 14.98 -10.69 -3.20
N ALA A 34 16.00 -9.83 -3.15
CA ALA A 34 16.88 -9.62 -2.00
C ALA A 34 17.00 -8.10 -1.73
N PRO A 35 15.97 -7.47 -1.13
CA PRO A 35 15.92 -6.02 -0.95
C PRO A 35 17.10 -5.46 -0.15
N GLN A 36 17.77 -6.28 0.67
CA GLN A 36 18.97 -5.94 1.42
C GLN A 36 20.22 -5.70 0.54
N ILE A 37 20.21 -6.10 -0.74
CA ILE A 37 21.32 -5.88 -1.66
C ILE A 37 21.20 -4.49 -2.27
N HIS A 38 22.12 -3.61 -1.88
CA HIS A 38 22.22 -2.25 -2.39
C HIS A 38 22.97 -2.21 -3.71
N VAL A 39 22.30 -1.72 -4.75
CA VAL A 39 22.91 -1.44 -6.05
C VAL A 39 22.80 0.06 -6.27
N PRO A 40 23.90 0.84 -6.21
CA PRO A 40 23.85 2.30 -6.17
C PRO A 40 23.06 2.95 -7.32
N VAL A 41 23.18 2.41 -8.54
CA VAL A 41 22.43 2.93 -9.69
C VAL A 41 20.92 2.75 -9.52
N PHE A 42 20.47 1.68 -8.85
CA PHE A 42 19.05 1.40 -8.61
C PHE A 42 18.50 2.15 -7.40
N ASP A 43 19.31 2.35 -6.37
CA ASP A 43 18.95 3.17 -5.20
C ASP A 43 18.67 4.62 -5.59
N ALA A 44 19.44 5.17 -6.54
CA ALA A 44 19.20 6.52 -7.09
C ALA A 44 17.82 6.68 -7.75
N PHE A 45 17.24 5.58 -8.24
CA PHE A 45 15.89 5.55 -8.82
C PHE A 45 14.83 5.00 -7.84
N GLY A 46 15.19 4.74 -6.59
CA GLY A 46 14.27 4.21 -5.58
C GLY A 46 13.83 2.77 -5.82
N VAL A 47 14.51 2.02 -6.69
CA VAL A 47 14.16 0.63 -6.99
C VAL A 47 14.36 -0.22 -5.73
N GLY A 48 13.33 -0.96 -5.35
CA GLY A 48 13.32 -1.80 -4.15
C GLY A 48 13.21 -1.03 -2.83
N ALA A 49 13.07 0.30 -2.83
CA ALA A 49 12.98 1.09 -1.60
C ALA A 49 11.75 0.69 -0.76
N GLU A 50 10.63 0.39 -1.43
CA GLU A 50 9.42 -0.11 -0.77
C GLU A 50 9.62 -1.49 -0.14
N ALA A 51 10.22 -2.42 -0.88
CA ALA A 51 10.53 -3.77 -0.36
C ALA A 51 11.50 -3.72 0.82
N ARG A 52 12.45 -2.76 0.82
CA ARG A 52 13.34 -2.50 1.97
C ARG A 52 12.57 -1.93 3.16
N ALA A 53 11.67 -0.99 2.93
CA ALA A 53 10.83 -0.44 3.99
C ALA A 53 9.96 -1.53 4.64
N ASP A 54 9.40 -2.44 3.85
CA ASP A 54 8.64 -3.60 4.34
C ASP A 54 9.51 -4.56 5.14
N ALA A 55 10.66 -4.95 4.61
CA ALA A 55 11.60 -5.83 5.32
C ALA A 55 12.08 -5.21 6.64
N ALA A 56 12.27 -3.89 6.68
CA ALA A 56 12.70 -3.19 7.88
C ALA A 56 11.63 -3.13 8.98
N LEU A 57 10.34 -3.39 8.67
CA LEU A 57 9.29 -3.50 9.69
C LEU A 57 9.56 -4.66 10.66
N GLU A 58 10.26 -5.71 10.21
CA GLU A 58 10.67 -6.85 11.03
C GLU A 58 11.90 -6.55 11.91
N SER A 59 12.62 -5.45 11.64
CA SER A 59 13.81 -5.08 12.44
C SER A 59 13.42 -4.76 13.89
N VAL A 60 14.34 -5.02 14.82
CA VAL A 60 14.14 -4.68 16.25
C VAL A 60 14.31 -3.18 16.49
N ASP A 61 15.02 -2.45 15.62
CA ASP A 61 15.28 -1.01 15.74
C ASP A 61 14.22 -0.17 14.99
N PRO A 62 13.28 0.50 15.68
CA PRO A 62 12.28 1.33 15.03
C PRO A 62 12.88 2.50 14.23
N ALA A 63 14.07 2.99 14.60
CA ALA A 63 14.74 4.08 13.89
C ALA A 63 15.26 3.63 12.52
N GLU A 64 15.72 2.39 12.41
CA GLU A 64 16.10 1.77 11.14
C GLU A 64 14.90 1.62 10.22
N ALA A 65 13.79 1.08 10.73
CA ALA A 65 12.55 0.93 10.00
C ALA A 65 12.02 2.28 9.48
N LEU A 66 12.04 3.32 10.33
CA LEU A 66 11.61 4.66 9.95
C LEU A 66 12.53 5.28 8.88
N ARG A 67 13.85 5.07 8.97
CA ARG A 67 14.81 5.54 7.97
C ARG A 67 14.60 4.86 6.62
N ALA A 68 14.40 3.54 6.60
CA ALA A 68 14.08 2.80 5.38
C ALA A 68 12.76 3.28 4.76
N ASN A 69 11.71 3.47 5.58
CA ASN A 69 10.44 3.98 5.12
C ASN A 69 10.52 5.41 4.56
N ARG A 70 11.29 6.30 5.20
CA ARG A 70 11.54 7.65 4.69
C ARG A 70 12.29 7.63 3.35
N ALA A 71 13.24 6.72 3.17
CA ALA A 71 13.88 6.53 1.87
C ALA A 71 12.89 6.07 0.79
N SER A 72 11.96 5.16 1.13
CA SER A 72 10.86 4.77 0.22
C SER A 72 9.97 5.96 -0.15
N LEU A 73 9.54 6.76 0.83
CA LEU A 73 8.72 7.95 0.58
C LEU A 73 9.44 9.04 -0.22
N ASN A 74 10.76 9.19 -0.05
CA ASN A 74 11.54 10.10 -0.89
C ASN A 74 11.55 9.66 -2.36
N ALA A 75 11.59 8.35 -2.61
CA ALA A 75 11.50 7.79 -3.96
C ALA A 75 10.07 7.86 -4.54
N ALA A 76 9.06 7.62 -3.71
CA ALA A 76 7.66 7.58 -4.11
C ALA A 76 6.75 8.34 -3.11
N PRO A 77 6.69 9.68 -3.16
CA PRO A 77 5.93 10.48 -2.18
C PRO A 77 4.42 10.24 -2.20
N MET A 78 3.90 9.69 -3.30
CA MET A 78 2.48 9.36 -3.47
C MET A 78 2.13 7.93 -3.02
N ALA A 79 3.09 7.19 -2.46
CA ALA A 79 2.84 5.85 -1.94
C ALA A 79 2.11 5.91 -0.59
N ALA A 80 0.81 5.62 -0.58
CA ALA A 80 -0.02 5.63 0.63
C ALA A 80 0.50 4.68 1.72
N ALA A 81 1.07 3.52 1.33
CA ALA A 81 1.62 2.54 2.25
C ALA A 81 2.77 3.13 3.07
N GLY A 82 3.64 3.94 2.46
CA GLY A 82 4.75 4.59 3.17
C GLY A 82 4.26 5.53 4.26
N TRP A 83 3.19 6.29 4.01
CA TRP A 83 2.57 7.15 5.02
C TRP A 83 1.91 6.33 6.14
N LEU A 84 1.23 5.24 5.80
CA LEU A 84 0.63 4.35 6.80
C LEU A 84 1.70 3.66 7.69
N ARG A 85 2.86 3.29 7.12
CA ARG A 85 4.00 2.75 7.89
C ARG A 85 4.50 3.72 8.95
N ILE A 86 4.48 5.04 8.72
CA ILE A 86 4.87 6.03 9.74
C ILE A 86 3.98 5.89 10.97
N ALA A 87 2.66 5.92 10.77
CA ALA A 87 1.69 5.80 11.86
C ALA A 87 1.85 4.46 12.62
N TRP A 88 2.01 3.36 11.88
CA TRP A 88 2.21 2.04 12.48
C TRP A 88 3.49 1.92 13.31
N LEU A 89 4.62 2.43 12.78
CA LEU A 89 5.91 2.40 13.46
C LEU A 89 5.90 3.19 14.77
N GLN A 90 5.10 4.26 14.84
CA GLN A 90 4.96 5.05 16.06
C GLN A 90 4.15 4.35 17.15
N THR A 91 3.17 3.54 16.78
CA THR A 91 2.36 2.78 17.73
C THR A 91 3.04 1.49 18.20
N ARG A 92 4.25 1.23 17.68
CA ARG A 92 5.06 0.08 18.08
C ARG A 92 5.34 0.13 19.58
N ASP A 93 5.45 -1.04 20.18
CA ASP A 93 5.67 -1.24 21.61
C ASP A 93 4.54 -0.65 22.50
N GLY A 94 3.34 -0.48 21.94
CA GLY A 94 2.15 -0.03 22.67
C GLY A 94 2.10 1.48 22.91
N SER A 95 2.96 2.25 22.24
CA SER A 95 2.93 3.71 22.30
C SER A 95 1.62 4.24 21.68
N PRO A 96 1.02 5.30 22.24
CA PRO A 96 -0.14 5.93 21.64
C PRO A 96 0.23 6.64 20.33
N LEU A 97 -0.74 6.73 19.43
CA LEU A 97 -0.64 7.46 18.18
C LEU A 97 -0.45 8.96 18.47
N ASN A 98 0.64 9.53 17.95
CA ASN A 98 0.98 10.94 18.16
C ASN A 98 0.56 11.83 16.97
N ALA A 99 0.90 13.12 17.03
CA ALA A 99 0.54 14.08 15.98
C ALA A 99 1.15 13.77 14.60
N GLU A 100 2.40 13.30 14.52
CA GLU A 100 3.03 12.92 13.24
C GLU A 100 2.35 11.67 12.65
N GLY A 101 1.93 10.72 13.49
CA GLY A 101 1.18 9.54 13.05
C GLY A 101 -0.20 9.88 12.50
N LEU A 102 -0.91 10.79 13.19
CA LEU A 102 -2.20 11.31 12.71
C LEU A 102 -2.05 12.04 11.36
N ASP A 103 -1.05 12.90 11.21
CA ASP A 103 -0.78 13.60 9.95
C ASP A 103 -0.45 12.61 8.81
N ALA A 104 0.35 11.59 9.11
CA ALA A 104 0.68 10.55 8.14
C ALA A 104 -0.57 9.75 7.70
N LEU A 105 -1.50 9.45 8.61
CA LEU A 105 -2.78 8.82 8.25
C LEU A 105 -3.61 9.72 7.33
N GLU A 106 -3.72 11.01 7.62
CA GLU A 106 -4.41 11.96 6.75
C GLU A 106 -3.75 12.07 5.38
N LYS A 107 -2.42 12.05 5.33
CA LYS A 107 -1.66 12.03 4.08
C LYS A 107 -1.93 10.76 3.29
N SER A 108 -2.06 9.61 3.94
CA SER A 108 -2.41 8.34 3.28
C SER A 108 -3.74 8.41 2.54
N TYR A 109 -4.76 9.06 3.14
CA TYR A 109 -6.04 9.32 2.48
C TYR A 109 -5.92 10.34 1.36
N THR A 110 -5.08 11.37 1.54
CA THR A 110 -4.87 12.41 0.52
C THR A 110 -4.25 11.82 -0.76
N VAL A 111 -3.27 10.92 -0.64
CA VAL A 111 -2.57 10.38 -1.81
C VAL A 111 -3.29 9.19 -2.44
N ALA A 112 -4.00 8.37 -1.64
CA ALA A 112 -4.83 7.29 -2.15
C ALA A 112 -6.10 7.13 -1.29
N PRO A 113 -7.18 7.88 -1.60
CA PRO A 113 -8.43 7.81 -0.85
C PRO A 113 -9.00 6.38 -0.81
N PHE A 114 -8.88 5.63 -1.93
CA PHE A 114 -9.46 4.31 -2.12
C PHE A 114 -8.45 3.29 -2.68
N GLY A 115 -7.18 3.38 -2.26
CA GLY A 115 -6.10 2.53 -2.76
C GLY A 115 -6.29 1.05 -2.35
N PRO A 116 -6.50 0.12 -3.29
CA PRO A 116 -6.86 -1.27 -2.96
C PRO A 116 -5.76 -2.00 -2.17
N ASP A 117 -4.50 -1.62 -2.36
CA ASP A 117 -3.35 -2.25 -1.71
C ASP A 117 -3.23 -1.90 -0.22
N VAL A 118 -3.80 -0.75 0.20
CA VAL A 118 -3.68 -0.25 1.58
C VAL A 118 -4.98 -0.29 2.36
N THR A 119 -6.14 -0.33 1.70
CA THR A 119 -7.46 -0.23 2.36
C THR A 119 -7.61 -1.17 3.54
N VAL A 120 -7.35 -2.47 3.37
CA VAL A 120 -7.58 -3.46 4.44
C VAL A 120 -6.65 -3.20 5.62
N TRP A 121 -5.38 -2.93 5.36
CA TRP A 121 -4.41 -2.63 6.41
C TRP A 121 -4.76 -1.32 7.13
N ARG A 122 -5.08 -0.27 6.37
CA ARG A 122 -5.48 1.04 6.88
C ARG A 122 -6.72 0.96 7.76
N LEU A 123 -7.79 0.31 7.30
CA LEU A 123 -9.01 0.19 8.07
C LEU A 123 -8.80 -0.61 9.36
N ASN A 124 -8.08 -1.74 9.31
CA ASN A 124 -7.74 -2.48 10.53
C ASN A 124 -6.99 -1.59 11.52
N PHE A 125 -5.97 -0.85 11.06
CA PHE A 125 -5.20 0.04 11.90
C PHE A 125 -6.05 1.17 12.51
N LEU A 126 -6.85 1.86 11.70
CA LEU A 126 -7.71 2.95 12.14
C LEU A 126 -8.74 2.49 13.17
N TYR A 127 -9.38 1.35 12.95
CA TYR A 127 -10.33 0.83 13.93
C TYR A 127 -9.64 0.32 15.21
N GLU A 128 -8.42 -0.21 15.13
CA GLU A 128 -7.66 -0.57 16.35
C GLU A 128 -7.33 0.67 17.19
N HIS A 129 -7.06 1.82 16.56
CA HIS A 129 -6.75 3.08 17.22
C HIS A 129 -7.93 4.07 17.30
N TRP A 130 -9.17 3.58 17.22
CA TRP A 130 -10.36 4.41 16.98
C TRP A 130 -10.52 5.62 17.93
N ASN A 131 -10.21 5.43 19.23
CA ASN A 131 -10.36 6.47 20.25
C ASN A 131 -9.31 7.59 20.11
N GLU A 132 -8.20 7.31 19.44
CA GLU A 132 -7.08 8.24 19.25
C GLU A 132 -7.23 9.06 17.95
N LEU A 133 -8.11 8.63 17.04
CA LEU A 133 -8.32 9.30 15.76
C LEU A 133 -9.01 10.66 15.88
N THR A 134 -8.67 11.56 14.96
CA THR A 134 -9.41 12.80 14.74
C THR A 134 -10.83 12.50 14.21
N PRO A 135 -11.81 13.39 14.41
CA PRO A 135 -13.15 13.22 13.84
C PRO A 135 -13.14 12.99 12.32
N LYS A 136 -12.27 13.70 11.60
CA LYS A 136 -12.07 13.56 10.16
C LYS A 136 -11.61 12.15 9.77
N LEU A 137 -10.60 11.59 10.44
CA LEU A 137 -10.11 10.24 10.14
C LEU A 137 -11.17 9.16 10.43
N ARG A 138 -12.02 9.36 11.45
CA ARG A 138 -13.16 8.46 11.71
C ARG A 138 -14.20 8.51 10.59
N GLU A 139 -14.47 9.71 10.07
CA GLU A 139 -15.37 9.90 8.93
C GLU A 139 -14.83 9.19 7.67
N GLU A 140 -13.56 9.40 7.33
CA GLU A 140 -12.90 8.76 6.19
C GLU A 140 -12.92 7.23 6.27
N ALA A 141 -12.56 6.67 7.43
CA ALA A 141 -12.61 5.22 7.67
C ALA A 141 -14.02 4.64 7.52
N SER A 142 -15.02 5.38 8.02
CA SER A 142 -16.43 4.98 7.93
C SER A 142 -16.90 5.03 6.48
N HIS A 143 -16.58 6.10 5.76
CA HIS A 143 -16.92 6.27 4.36
C HIS A 143 -16.31 5.15 3.50
N GLU A 144 -15.02 4.87 3.67
CA GLU A 144 -14.30 3.81 2.95
C GLU A 144 -14.93 2.42 3.21
N THR A 145 -15.33 2.14 4.45
CA THR A 145 -16.02 0.88 4.82
C THR A 145 -17.40 0.79 4.15
N VAL A 146 -18.18 1.87 4.20
CA VAL A 146 -19.53 1.92 3.64
C VAL A 146 -19.54 1.83 2.11
N MET A 147 -18.47 2.29 1.44
CA MET A 147 -18.24 2.09 0.01
C MET A 147 -17.87 0.64 -0.35
N GLY A 148 -17.67 -0.21 0.66
CA GLY A 148 -17.38 -1.64 0.49
C GLY A 148 -15.95 -1.98 0.12
N LEU A 149 -15.03 -1.02 0.29
CA LEU A 149 -13.62 -1.23 0.02
C LEU A 149 -12.97 -2.09 1.12
N GLY A 150 -13.57 -2.10 2.32
CA GLY A 150 -13.20 -2.95 3.45
C GLY A 150 -13.84 -4.34 3.45
N TRP A 151 -14.21 -4.94 2.31
CA TRP A 151 -14.93 -6.22 2.30
C TRP A 151 -14.16 -7.39 2.96
N ARG A 152 -12.83 -7.29 3.10
CA ARG A 152 -11.98 -8.24 3.83
C ARG A 152 -11.78 -7.88 5.31
N LEU A 153 -12.32 -6.76 5.76
CA LEU A 153 -12.24 -6.34 7.16
C LEU A 153 -13.06 -7.31 8.01
N ASP A 154 -12.43 -7.90 9.01
CA ASP A 154 -13.10 -8.74 10.00
C ASP A 154 -13.23 -7.96 11.30
N ALA A 155 -14.40 -7.35 11.53
CA ALA A 155 -14.62 -6.50 12.68
C ALA A 155 -14.41 -7.25 14.01
N SER A 156 -14.60 -8.58 14.02
CA SER A 156 -14.43 -9.39 15.23
C SER A 156 -12.97 -9.48 15.71
N LYS A 157 -12.01 -9.21 14.83
CA LYS A 157 -10.57 -9.23 15.14
C LYS A 157 -10.02 -7.91 15.67
N ILE A 158 -10.80 -6.84 15.62
CA ILE A 158 -10.42 -5.54 16.16
C ILE A 158 -10.49 -5.65 17.70
N SER A 159 -9.39 -5.37 18.39
CA SER A 159 -9.33 -5.53 19.85
C SER A 159 -10.01 -4.35 20.54
N ASN A 160 -9.80 -3.13 20.03
CA ASN A 160 -10.45 -1.91 20.49
C ASN A 160 -11.99 -2.02 20.45
N PRO A 161 -12.69 -1.95 21.60
CA PRO A 161 -14.14 -2.16 21.64
C PRO A 161 -14.91 -1.07 20.88
N SER A 162 -14.49 0.18 20.95
CA SER A 162 -15.11 1.30 20.22
C SER A 162 -14.94 1.11 18.71
N GLY A 163 -13.72 0.74 18.28
CA GLY A 163 -13.40 0.49 16.89
C GLY A 163 -14.15 -0.69 16.30
N ARG A 164 -14.22 -1.81 17.04
CA ARG A 164 -15.00 -2.99 16.67
C ARG A 164 -16.48 -2.68 16.49
N LEU A 165 -17.06 -1.90 17.40
CA LEU A 165 -18.44 -1.45 17.29
C LEU A 165 -18.64 -0.57 16.03
N ALA A 166 -17.77 0.42 15.82
CA ALA A 166 -17.84 1.30 14.66
C ALA A 166 -17.73 0.52 13.34
N ALA A 167 -16.75 -0.38 13.21
CA ALA A 167 -16.57 -1.24 12.05
C ALA A 167 -17.83 -2.09 11.77
N SER A 168 -18.39 -2.71 12.82
CA SER A 168 -19.58 -3.55 12.71
C SER A 168 -20.81 -2.75 12.23
N LEU A 169 -21.02 -1.54 12.75
CA LEU A 169 -22.11 -0.66 12.33
C LEU A 169 -21.96 -0.24 10.85
N ASN A 170 -20.75 0.12 10.44
CA ASN A 170 -20.46 0.52 9.07
C ASN A 170 -20.65 -0.64 8.07
N GLN A 171 -20.31 -1.88 8.46
CA GLN A 171 -20.58 -3.08 7.65
C GLN A 171 -22.07 -3.39 7.50
N VAL A 172 -22.86 -3.19 8.56
CA VAL A 172 -24.32 -3.32 8.49
C VAL A 172 -24.89 -2.25 7.54
N GLN A 173 -24.40 -1.01 7.62
CA GLN A 173 -24.83 0.07 6.72
C GLN A 173 -24.48 -0.23 5.26
N GLN A 174 -23.27 -0.72 4.99
CA GLN A 174 -22.84 -1.16 3.65
C GLN A 174 -23.80 -2.22 3.09
N THR A 175 -24.10 -3.25 3.88
CA THR A 175 -25.00 -4.35 3.48
C THR A 175 -26.39 -3.83 3.12
N ARG A 176 -26.95 -2.90 3.91
CA ARG A 176 -28.24 -2.27 3.63
C ARG A 176 -28.21 -1.49 2.31
N ARG A 177 -27.18 -0.68 2.07
CA ARG A 177 -27.03 0.07 0.81
C ARG A 177 -26.98 -0.86 -0.40
N TYR A 178 -26.26 -1.97 -0.28
CA TYR A 178 -26.19 -2.98 -1.34
C TYR A 178 -27.56 -3.62 -1.62
N GLN A 179 -28.31 -3.98 -0.58
CA GLN A 179 -29.66 -4.55 -0.72
C GLN A 179 -30.65 -3.55 -1.35
N GLU A 180 -30.60 -2.28 -0.94
CA GLU A 180 -31.42 -1.20 -1.51
C GLU A 180 -31.09 -0.97 -3.00
N ALA A 181 -29.81 -0.96 -3.36
CA ALA A 181 -29.38 -0.82 -4.75
C ALA A 181 -29.88 -1.99 -5.61
N GLN A 182 -29.81 -3.23 -5.11
CA GLN A 182 -30.35 -4.40 -5.80
C GLN A 182 -31.87 -4.36 -5.94
N ALA A 183 -32.61 -3.91 -4.92
CA ALA A 183 -34.05 -3.73 -5.01
C ALA A 183 -34.42 -2.73 -6.11
N ARG A 184 -33.79 -1.55 -6.12
CA ARG A 184 -34.00 -0.54 -7.15
C ARG A 184 -33.68 -1.03 -8.56
N ALA A 185 -32.58 -1.78 -8.72
CA ALA A 185 -32.21 -2.34 -10.01
C ALA A 185 -33.23 -3.36 -10.52
N ARG A 186 -33.78 -4.20 -9.63
CA ARG A 186 -34.85 -5.16 -9.96
C ARG A 186 -36.14 -4.45 -10.37
N ASP A 187 -36.55 -3.43 -9.63
CA ASP A 187 -37.75 -2.65 -9.93
C ASP A 187 -37.65 -1.93 -11.28
N ALA A 188 -36.46 -1.37 -11.57
CA ALA A 188 -36.18 -0.72 -12.86
C ALA A 188 -36.26 -1.73 -14.03
N ALA A 189 -35.69 -2.92 -13.88
CA ALA A 189 -35.75 -3.97 -14.91
C ALA A 189 -37.19 -4.44 -15.17
N ALA A 190 -38.02 -4.57 -14.12
CA ALA A 190 -39.42 -4.93 -14.24
C ALA A 190 -40.29 -3.82 -14.89
N ALA A 191 -39.84 -2.57 -14.84
CA ALA A 191 -40.49 -1.45 -15.52
C ALA A 191 -40.12 -1.40 -17.02
N SER A 192 -38.88 -1.73 -17.40
CA SER A 192 -38.42 -1.70 -18.81
C SER A 192 -38.91 -2.87 -19.68
N GLY A 193 -39.40 -3.94 -19.06
CA GLY A 193 -39.94 -5.11 -19.77
C GLY A 193 -41.43 -5.00 -20.17
N ARG A 194 -42.04 -3.83 -20.01
CA ARG A 194 -43.43 -3.51 -20.37
C ARG A 194 -43.46 -2.48 -21.48
#